data_AF-A0A5M8PB88-F1
#
_entry.id   AF-A0A5M8PB88-F1
#
_cell.length_a   1.000
_cell.length_b   1.000
_cell.length_c   1.000
_cell.angle_alpha   90.00
_cell.angle_beta   90.00
_cell.angle_gamma   90.00
#
_symmetry.space_group_name_H-M   'P 1'
#
loop_
_entity.id
_entity.type
_entity.pdbx_description
1 polymer ?
#
loop_
_entity_poly.entity_id
_entity_poly.type
_entity_poly.pdbx_seq_one_letter_code
_entity_poly.pdbx_strand_id
1 'polypeptide(L)'
;MQPGHFCKLPLNKGGGSVNQLVISLIVLLIPGLIAALVYDSITQHEKWNNFTFSVAAILFGWFSYLPLYLINWLFSVFSCLHINFRFNILITLLKLLNNEAIDNSIYMDIIFASVFAIGFAFLTSRCVNRKYLNHLAQKMHISSKYGDENLFSYYLNSDEIDWVYVRWPERNLIYRGLISKHSETLDIQEIVLLDVDIYNYRDSAFLYHVKTIYLCGKAGDFTIELAKEKKKEDDNP
;
A
#
# COMPACT_ATOMS: atom_id res chain seq x y z
N MET A 1 -61.29 -51.24 -5.13
CA MET A 1 -61.09 -50.29 -6.25
C MET A 1 -61.27 -48.88 -5.72
N GLN A 2 -60.16 -48.17 -5.46
CA GLN A 2 -60.13 -46.73 -5.30
C GLN A 2 -58.90 -46.20 -6.04
N PRO A 3 -58.99 -45.05 -6.73
CA PRO A 3 -57.99 -44.61 -7.70
C PRO A 3 -57.00 -43.61 -7.08
N GLY A 4 -55.83 -43.45 -7.72
CA GLY A 4 -55.12 -42.17 -7.75
C GLY A 4 -53.84 -42.06 -6.94
N HIS A 5 -52.79 -42.79 -7.31
CA HIS A 5 -51.42 -42.37 -7.04
C HIS A 5 -51.06 -41.18 -7.95
N PHE A 6 -51.31 -39.95 -7.48
CA PHE A 6 -50.69 -38.75 -8.07
C PHE A 6 -49.32 -38.54 -7.42
N CYS A 7 -48.30 -38.94 -8.17
CA CYS A 7 -46.92 -38.54 -7.96
C CYS A 7 -46.82 -37.00 -8.05
N LYS A 8 -46.72 -36.31 -6.91
CA LYS A 8 -46.33 -34.90 -6.87
C LYS A 8 -44.82 -34.81 -7.06
N LEU A 9 -44.40 -34.56 -8.30
CA LEU A 9 -43.06 -34.05 -8.61
C LEU A 9 -42.83 -32.75 -7.82
N PRO A 10 -41.68 -32.58 -7.13
CA PRO A 10 -41.34 -31.29 -6.55
C PRO A 10 -41.09 -30.29 -7.68
N LEU A 11 -41.87 -29.22 -7.63
CA LEU A 11 -41.79 -28.06 -8.51
C LEU A 11 -40.38 -27.46 -8.49
N ASN A 12 -39.79 -27.47 -9.68
CA ASN A 12 -38.82 -26.56 -10.23
C ASN A 12 -38.75 -25.20 -9.47
N LYS A 13 -37.65 -24.98 -8.73
CA LYS A 13 -37.20 -23.66 -8.24
C LYS A 13 -36.04 -23.14 -9.09
N GLY A 14 -36.18 -23.15 -10.41
CA GLY A 14 -35.23 -22.56 -11.36
C GLY A 14 -35.50 -21.07 -11.59
N GLY A 15 -35.42 -20.25 -10.53
CA GLY A 15 -35.82 -18.84 -10.60
C GLY A 15 -35.16 -17.94 -9.55
N GLY A 16 -33.86 -18.09 -9.31
CA GLY A 16 -33.10 -17.04 -8.62
C GLY A 16 -32.97 -15.83 -9.55
N SER A 17 -33.79 -14.80 -9.36
CA SER A 17 -33.83 -13.62 -10.21
C SER A 17 -32.44 -12.94 -10.25
N VAL A 18 -32.00 -12.50 -11.43
CA VAL A 18 -30.72 -11.81 -11.68
C VAL A 18 -30.44 -10.72 -10.63
N ASN A 19 -31.49 -10.04 -10.15
CA ASN A 19 -31.41 -9.00 -9.13
C ASN A 19 -30.75 -9.47 -7.82
N GLN A 20 -30.99 -10.71 -7.40
CA GLN A 20 -30.49 -11.20 -6.12
C GLN A 20 -28.99 -11.57 -6.20
N LEU A 21 -28.51 -12.04 -7.36
CA LEU A 21 -27.07 -12.19 -7.60
C LEU A 21 -26.35 -10.83 -7.59
N VAL A 22 -26.96 -9.81 -8.20
CA VAL A 22 -26.42 -8.44 -8.19
C VAL A 22 -26.35 -7.89 -6.77
N ILE A 23 -27.40 -8.09 -5.96
CA ILE A 23 -27.42 -7.67 -4.55
C ILE A 23 -26.33 -8.39 -3.76
N SER A 24 -26.20 -9.72 -3.89
CA SER A 24 -25.14 -10.50 -3.23
C SER A 24 -23.74 -10.01 -3.62
N LEU A 25 -23.53 -9.68 -4.89
CA LEU A 25 -22.25 -9.17 -5.37
C LEU A 25 -21.92 -7.78 -4.79
N ILE A 26 -22.90 -6.87 -4.77
CA ILE A 26 -22.74 -5.54 -4.16
C ILE A 26 -22.37 -5.70 -2.68
N VAL A 27 -23.09 -6.57 -1.97
CA VAL A 27 -22.88 -6.81 -0.54
C VAL A 27 -21.48 -7.40 -0.25
N LEU A 28 -20.99 -8.30 -1.10
CA LEU A 28 -19.63 -8.85 -1.03
C LEU A 28 -18.56 -7.77 -1.27
N LEU A 29 -18.87 -6.77 -2.12
CA LEU A 29 -17.95 -5.69 -2.48
C LEU A 29 -17.83 -4.60 -1.42
N ILE A 30 -18.83 -4.39 -0.57
CA ILE A 30 -18.82 -3.34 0.48
C ILE A 30 -17.55 -3.38 1.36
N PRO A 31 -17.18 -4.49 2.01
CA PRO A 31 -15.98 -4.53 2.85
C PRO A 31 -14.72 -4.24 2.03
N GLY A 32 -14.67 -4.71 0.79
CA GLY A 32 -13.56 -4.49 -0.13
C GLY A 32 -13.39 -3.04 -0.58
N LEU A 33 -14.49 -2.36 -0.88
CA LEU A 33 -14.50 -0.93 -1.22
C LEU A 33 -14.03 -0.08 -0.06
N ILE A 34 -14.51 -0.36 1.16
CA ILE A 34 -14.09 0.34 2.37
C ILE A 34 -12.57 0.17 2.58
N ALA A 35 -12.06 -1.05 2.48
CA ALA A 35 -10.63 -1.32 2.61
C ALA A 35 -9.80 -0.63 1.53
N ALA A 36 -10.25 -0.64 0.26
CA ALA A 36 -9.56 0.02 -0.84
C ALA A 36 -9.46 1.54 -0.65
N LEU A 37 -10.54 2.19 -0.20
CA LEU A 37 -10.54 3.63 0.11
C LEU A 37 -9.60 3.99 1.25
N VAL A 38 -9.60 3.19 2.32
CA VAL A 38 -8.69 3.38 3.46
C VAL A 38 -7.24 3.17 3.02
N TYR A 39 -6.98 2.14 2.21
CA TYR A 39 -5.65 1.85 1.70
C TYR A 39 -5.11 3.00 0.82
N ASP A 40 -5.90 3.49 -0.13
CA ASP A 40 -5.56 4.59 -1.04
C ASP A 40 -5.31 5.90 -0.27
N SER A 41 -6.06 6.14 0.82
CA SER A 41 -5.90 7.33 1.65
C SER A 41 -4.61 7.35 2.48
N ILE A 42 -4.04 6.20 2.82
CA ILE A 42 -2.92 6.07 3.77
C ILE A 42 -1.59 5.77 3.06
N THR A 43 -1.65 5.14 1.89
CA THR A 43 -0.46 4.65 1.20
C THR A 43 0.06 5.73 0.26
N GLN A 44 1.37 6.00 0.31
CA GLN A 44 2.02 6.91 -0.64
C GLN A 44 2.30 6.14 -1.93
N HIS A 45 1.39 6.24 -2.90
CA HIS A 45 1.58 5.69 -4.25
C HIS A 45 1.02 6.65 -5.30
N GLU A 46 1.41 6.44 -6.56
CA GLU A 46 0.80 7.14 -7.68
C GLU A 46 -0.71 6.85 -7.75
N LYS A 47 -1.51 7.86 -8.13
CA LYS A 47 -2.97 7.73 -8.19
C LYS A 47 -3.38 6.49 -8.99
N TRP A 48 -4.16 5.61 -8.35
CA TRP A 48 -4.66 4.43 -9.03
C TRP A 48 -5.65 4.81 -10.13
N ASN A 49 -5.56 4.11 -11.26
CA ASN A 49 -6.61 4.15 -12.27
C ASN A 49 -7.86 3.45 -11.73
N ASN A 50 -9.04 3.86 -12.20
CA ASN A 50 -10.35 3.31 -11.83
C ASN A 50 -10.39 1.77 -11.95
N PHE A 51 -9.68 1.20 -12.94
CA PHE A 51 -9.56 -0.24 -13.11
C PHE A 51 -8.78 -0.89 -11.97
N THR A 52 -7.60 -0.35 -11.63
CA THR A 52 -6.75 -0.85 -10.53
C THR A 52 -7.49 -0.78 -9.20
N PHE A 53 -8.21 0.32 -8.96
CA PHE A 53 -9.04 0.50 -7.77
C PHE A 53 -10.14 -0.57 -7.68
N SER A 54 -10.83 -0.85 -8.79
CA SER A 54 -11.88 -1.87 -8.85
C SER A 54 -11.35 -3.27 -8.55
N VAL A 55 -10.21 -3.63 -9.14
CA VAL A 55 -9.55 -4.92 -8.88
C VAL A 55 -9.11 -5.02 -7.41
N ALA A 56 -8.53 -3.96 -6.87
CA ALA A 56 -8.13 -3.91 -5.46
C ALA A 56 -9.32 -4.09 -4.52
N ALA A 57 -10.45 -3.43 -4.80
CA ALA A 57 -11.67 -3.59 -4.00
C ALA A 57 -12.19 -5.04 -4.02
N ILE A 58 -12.19 -5.71 -5.17
CA ILE A 58 -12.59 -7.13 -5.26
C ILE A 58 -11.66 -8.02 -4.42
N LEU A 59 -10.35 -7.81 -4.54
CA LEU A 59 -9.34 -8.59 -3.80
C LEU A 59 -9.48 -8.36 -2.29
N PHE A 60 -9.54 -7.11 -1.85
CA PHE A 60 -9.76 -6.79 -0.44
C PHE A 60 -11.07 -7.36 0.09
N GLY A 61 -12.13 -7.38 -0.72
CA GLY A 61 -13.40 -8.03 -0.39
C GLY A 61 -13.20 -9.51 -0.07
N TRP A 62 -12.56 -10.26 -0.97
CA TRP A 62 -12.21 -11.67 -0.74
C TRP A 62 -11.34 -11.88 0.49
N PHE A 63 -10.28 -11.07 0.65
CA PHE A 63 -9.36 -11.19 1.77
C PHE A 63 -9.98 -10.82 3.11
N SER A 64 -10.98 -9.93 3.14
CA SER A 64 -11.66 -9.53 4.39
C SER A 64 -12.37 -10.67 5.10
N TYR A 65 -12.76 -11.73 4.38
CA TYR A 65 -13.39 -12.92 4.96
C TYR A 65 -12.38 -13.96 5.48
N LEU A 66 -11.09 -13.88 5.13
CA LEU A 66 -10.07 -14.82 5.61
C LEU A 66 -9.81 -14.70 7.12
N PRO A 67 -9.66 -13.50 7.73
CA PRO A 67 -9.51 -13.37 9.18
C PRO A 67 -10.67 -14.01 9.95
N LEU A 68 -11.90 -13.85 9.46
CA LEU A 68 -13.08 -14.46 10.06
C LEU A 68 -13.02 -15.99 10.03
N TYR A 69 -12.57 -16.57 8.90
CA TYR A 69 -12.33 -18.01 8.79
C TYR A 69 -11.24 -18.49 9.76
N LEU A 70 -10.12 -17.76 9.85
CA LEU A 70 -9.02 -18.10 10.74
C LEU A 70 -9.43 -18.05 12.22
N ILE A 71 -10.21 -17.04 12.61
CA ILE A 71 -10.77 -16.92 13.96
C ILE A 71 -11.69 -18.11 14.27
N ASN A 72 -12.60 -18.46 13.37
CA ASN A 72 -13.48 -19.63 13.56
C ASN A 72 -12.69 -20.95 13.65
N TRP A 73 -11.64 -21.11 12.83
CA TRP A 73 -10.76 -22.28 12.89
C TRP A 73 -9.99 -22.34 14.22
N LEU A 74 -9.41 -21.22 14.66
CA LEU A 74 -8.72 -21.13 15.95
C LEU A 74 -9.69 -21.45 17.09
N PHE A 75 -10.88 -20.85 17.12
CA PHE A 75 -11.90 -21.19 18.12
C PHE A 75 -12.29 -22.66 18.04
N SER A 76 -12.44 -23.26 16.87
CA SER A 76 -12.74 -24.70 16.76
C SER A 76 -11.63 -25.59 17.31
N VAL A 77 -10.37 -25.19 17.19
CA VAL A 77 -9.21 -25.93 17.73
C VAL A 77 -9.05 -25.70 19.24
N PHE A 78 -9.33 -24.48 19.71
CA PHE A 78 -9.26 -24.10 21.13
C PHE A 78 -10.52 -24.46 21.93
N SER A 79 -11.66 -24.70 21.28
CA SER A 79 -12.94 -25.04 21.92
C SER A 79 -13.00 -26.52 22.31
N CYS A 80 -12.12 -26.87 23.26
CA CYS A 80 -12.50 -27.64 24.44
C CYS A 80 -13.31 -26.77 25.44
N LEU A 81 -13.35 -25.45 25.23
CA LEU A 81 -14.18 -24.48 25.96
C LEU A 81 -15.51 -24.17 25.24
N HIS A 82 -16.56 -24.16 26.03
CA HIS A 82 -17.98 -24.27 25.68
C HIS A 82 -18.59 -22.96 25.13
N ILE A 83 -18.04 -22.37 24.06
CA ILE A 83 -18.58 -21.15 23.44
C ILE A 83 -18.87 -21.40 21.95
N ASN A 84 -20.16 -21.52 21.61
CA ASN A 84 -20.62 -21.76 20.24
C ASN A 84 -20.68 -20.47 19.41
N PHE A 85 -19.55 -19.90 19.02
CA PHE A 85 -19.51 -18.96 17.89
C PHE A 85 -19.29 -19.77 16.59
N ARG A 86 -20.39 -20.09 15.90
CA ARG A 86 -20.34 -20.79 14.60
C ARG A 86 -20.42 -19.78 13.46
N PHE A 87 -19.29 -19.17 13.14
CA PHE A 87 -19.17 -18.37 11.93
C PHE A 87 -18.86 -19.30 10.75
N ASN A 88 -19.90 -19.75 10.05
CA ASN A 88 -19.71 -20.59 8.86
C ASN A 88 -19.47 -19.74 7.62
N ILE A 89 -18.31 -19.07 7.55
CA ILE A 89 -17.92 -18.18 6.43
C ILE A 89 -18.05 -18.87 5.07
N LEU A 90 -17.63 -20.14 4.97
CA LEU A 90 -17.75 -20.91 3.73
C LEU A 90 -19.21 -21.06 3.30
N ILE A 91 -20.12 -21.30 4.27
CA ILE A 91 -21.55 -21.38 4.00
C ILE A 91 -22.10 -19.99 3.67
N THR A 92 -21.68 -18.92 4.34
CA THR A 92 -22.11 -17.55 4.04
C THR A 92 -21.71 -17.13 2.62
N LEU A 93 -20.46 -17.38 2.20
CA LEU A 93 -20.00 -17.13 0.82
C LEU A 93 -20.73 -18.02 -0.19
N LEU A 94 -20.90 -19.31 0.10
CA LEU A 94 -21.61 -20.24 -0.77
C LEU A 94 -23.10 -19.88 -0.90
N LYS A 95 -23.74 -19.41 0.18
CA LYS A 95 -25.13 -18.93 0.19
C LYS A 95 -25.30 -17.66 -0.63
N LEU A 96 -24.36 -16.71 -0.48
CA LEU A 96 -24.33 -15.47 -1.28
C LEU A 96 -24.15 -15.78 -2.77
N LEU A 97 -23.29 -16.74 -3.12
CA LEU A 97 -23.03 -17.17 -4.50
C LEU A 97 -24.17 -18.02 -5.10
N ASN A 98 -24.78 -18.90 -4.30
CA ASN A 98 -25.89 -19.76 -4.72
C ASN A 98 -27.24 -19.05 -4.72
N ASN A 99 -27.25 -17.74 -4.51
CA ASN A 99 -28.46 -16.91 -4.55
C ASN A 99 -29.51 -17.33 -3.50
N GLU A 100 -29.06 -17.79 -2.34
CA GLU A 100 -29.97 -18.08 -1.23
C GLU A 100 -30.46 -16.78 -0.58
N ALA A 101 -31.64 -16.83 0.04
CA ALA A 101 -32.20 -15.67 0.73
C ALA A 101 -31.26 -15.22 1.85
N ILE A 102 -31.03 -13.91 1.93
CA ILE A 102 -30.17 -13.32 2.95
C ILE A 102 -30.91 -13.40 4.29
N ASP A 103 -30.39 -14.24 5.19
CA ASP A 103 -30.90 -14.40 6.55
C ASP A 103 -30.16 -13.47 7.53
N ASN A 104 -30.71 -13.24 8.72
CA ASN A 104 -30.15 -12.38 9.76
C ASN A 104 -28.70 -12.74 10.14
N SER A 105 -28.32 -14.01 10.04
CA SER A 105 -26.94 -14.46 10.28
C SER A 105 -25.94 -13.89 9.27
N ILE A 106 -26.35 -13.70 8.02
CA ILE A 106 -25.45 -13.23 6.94
C ILE A 106 -25.12 -11.75 7.12
N TYR A 107 -26.10 -10.93 7.57
CA TYR A 107 -25.89 -9.51 7.84
C TYR A 107 -24.81 -9.26 8.89
N MET A 108 -24.80 -10.05 9.97
CA MET A 108 -23.77 -9.94 11.01
C MET A 108 -22.38 -10.27 10.45
N ASP A 109 -22.27 -11.31 9.64
CA ASP A 109 -20.99 -11.70 9.02
C ASP A 109 -20.43 -10.57 8.14
N ILE A 110 -21.29 -9.85 7.40
CA ILE A 110 -20.88 -8.73 6.54
C ILE A 110 -20.41 -7.53 7.37
N ILE A 111 -21.10 -7.21 8.47
CA ILE A 111 -20.71 -6.13 9.36
C ILE A 111 -19.34 -6.44 9.97
N PHE A 112 -19.14 -7.66 10.48
CA PHE A 112 -17.85 -8.07 11.01
C PHE A 112 -16.77 -8.06 9.93
N ALA A 113 -17.07 -8.58 8.73
CA ALA A 113 -16.13 -8.56 7.60
C ALA A 113 -15.68 -7.13 7.26
N SER A 114 -16.60 -6.16 7.30
CA SER A 114 -16.29 -4.75 7.05
C SER A 114 -15.37 -4.15 8.12
N VAL A 115 -15.57 -4.49 9.40
CA VAL A 115 -14.67 -4.08 10.48
C VAL A 115 -13.28 -4.70 10.32
N PHE A 116 -13.22 -5.99 9.98
CA PHE A 116 -11.95 -6.67 9.70
C PHE A 116 -11.25 -6.13 8.45
N ALA A 117 -12.01 -5.73 7.43
CA ALA A 117 -11.47 -5.15 6.21
C ALA A 117 -10.70 -3.86 6.50
N ILE A 118 -11.19 -3.01 7.40
CA ILE A 118 -10.48 -1.79 7.84
C ILE A 118 -9.16 -2.16 8.52
N GLY A 119 -9.18 -3.11 9.47
CA GLY A 119 -7.97 -3.57 10.14
C GLY A 119 -6.94 -4.18 9.17
N PHE A 120 -7.43 -4.94 8.19
CA PHE A 120 -6.61 -5.51 7.14
C PHE A 120 -6.00 -4.43 6.24
N ALA A 121 -6.77 -3.39 5.87
CA ALA A 121 -6.28 -2.25 5.11
C ALA A 121 -5.12 -1.56 5.83
N PHE A 122 -5.23 -1.30 7.14
CA PHE A 122 -4.13 -0.75 7.93
C PHE A 122 -2.88 -1.65 7.93
N LEU A 123 -3.07 -2.97 8.11
CA LEU A 123 -1.96 -3.91 8.11
C LEU A 123 -1.27 -3.93 6.75
N THR A 124 -2.04 -4.02 5.65
CA THR A 124 -1.49 -4.02 4.29
C THR A 124 -0.80 -2.70 3.94
N SER A 125 -1.39 -1.55 4.28
CA SER A 125 -0.76 -0.25 4.06
C SER A 125 0.55 -0.13 4.86
N ARG A 126 0.60 -0.65 6.09
CA ARG A 126 1.84 -0.68 6.86
C ARG A 126 2.90 -1.60 6.25
N CYS A 127 2.51 -2.75 5.71
CA CYS A 127 3.40 -3.65 4.99
C CYS A 127 4.01 -2.99 3.74
N VAL A 128 3.19 -2.26 2.99
CA VAL A 128 3.61 -1.57 1.76
C VAL A 128 4.47 -0.34 2.08
N ASN A 129 4.02 0.55 2.97
CA ASN A 129 4.76 1.76 3.35
C ASN A 129 6.15 1.45 3.95
N ARG A 130 6.32 0.30 4.63
CA ARG A 130 7.63 -0.13 5.15
C ARG A 130 8.47 -0.94 4.16
N LYS A 131 8.05 -1.04 2.90
CA LYS A 131 8.73 -1.82 1.84
C LYS A 131 9.02 -3.27 2.26
N TYR A 132 8.22 -3.88 3.17
CA TYR A 132 8.49 -5.23 3.72
C TYR A 132 8.49 -6.30 2.63
N LEU A 133 7.57 -6.20 1.66
CA LEU A 133 7.50 -7.12 0.53
C LEU A 133 8.76 -7.04 -0.34
N ASN A 134 9.29 -5.84 -0.57
CA ASN A 134 10.52 -5.65 -1.33
C ASN A 134 11.72 -6.23 -0.58
N HIS A 135 11.80 -5.99 0.73
CA HIS A 135 12.88 -6.55 1.54
C HIS A 135 12.82 -8.09 1.59
N LEU A 136 11.62 -8.68 1.66
CA LEU A 136 11.46 -10.14 1.60
C LEU A 136 11.83 -10.71 0.22
N ALA A 137 11.43 -10.04 -0.87
CA ALA A 137 11.75 -10.46 -2.23
C ALA A 137 13.27 -10.40 -2.52
N GLN A 138 13.95 -9.38 -1.99
CA GLN A 138 15.41 -9.26 -2.06
C GLN A 138 16.11 -10.33 -1.23
N LYS A 139 15.62 -10.59 0.00
CA LYS A 139 16.16 -11.66 0.86
C LYS A 139 16.04 -13.04 0.20
N MET A 140 15.00 -13.26 -0.60
CA MET A 140 14.81 -14.50 -1.36
C MET A 140 15.45 -14.49 -2.76
N HIS A 141 16.23 -13.45 -3.10
CA HIS A 141 16.85 -13.25 -4.42
C HIS A 141 15.87 -13.32 -5.61
N ILE A 142 14.57 -13.06 -5.37
CA ILE A 142 13.54 -13.05 -6.41
C ILE A 142 13.57 -11.72 -7.18
N SER A 143 13.99 -10.63 -6.52
CA SER A 143 14.07 -9.31 -7.12
C SER A 143 15.20 -8.50 -6.50
N SER A 144 15.96 -7.78 -7.32
CA SER A 144 16.90 -6.73 -6.89
C SER A 144 16.26 -5.34 -6.84
N LYS A 145 14.96 -5.23 -7.17
CA LYS A 145 14.24 -3.95 -7.26
C LYS A 145 13.98 -3.39 -5.84
N TYR A 146 14.57 -2.25 -5.52
CA TYR A 146 14.34 -1.48 -4.27
C TYR A 146 13.13 -0.53 -4.42
N GLY A 147 11.97 -1.06 -4.84
CA GLY A 147 10.79 -0.24 -5.16
C GLY A 147 10.86 0.44 -6.53
N ASP A 148 10.06 1.49 -6.77
CA ASP A 148 10.09 2.30 -7.99
C ASP A 148 11.14 3.42 -7.91
N GLU A 149 12.29 3.13 -7.29
CA GLU A 149 13.37 4.10 -7.11
C GLU A 149 13.93 4.53 -8.47
N ASN A 150 13.84 5.82 -8.75
CA ASN A 150 14.51 6.41 -9.91
C ASN A 150 16.03 6.49 -9.65
N LEU A 151 16.83 6.65 -10.71
CA LEU A 151 18.30 6.68 -10.59
C LEU A 151 18.79 7.83 -9.70
N PHE A 152 18.01 8.91 -9.59
CA PHE A 152 18.28 10.05 -8.71
C PHE A 152 18.21 9.63 -7.23
N SER A 153 17.12 8.98 -6.83
CA SER A 153 16.95 8.44 -5.48
C SER A 153 17.97 7.36 -5.17
N TYR A 154 18.25 6.46 -6.13
CA TYR A 154 19.29 5.44 -5.97
C TYR A 154 20.67 6.07 -5.71
N TYR A 155 21.02 7.13 -6.45
CA TYR A 155 22.28 7.83 -6.24
C TYR A 155 22.35 8.41 -4.83
N LEU A 156 21.33 9.18 -4.40
CA LEU A 156 21.30 9.85 -3.10
C LEU A 156 21.21 8.91 -1.90
N ASN A 157 20.76 7.67 -2.09
CA ASN A 157 20.66 6.65 -1.05
C ASN A 157 21.92 5.78 -0.90
N SER A 158 22.97 6.01 -1.69
CA SER A 158 24.20 5.22 -1.55
C SER A 158 24.95 5.55 -0.24
N ASP A 159 25.47 4.51 0.42
CA ASP A 159 26.12 4.59 1.76
C ASP A 159 27.38 5.48 1.82
N GLU A 160 27.84 5.99 0.66
CA GLU A 160 29.03 6.82 0.53
C GLU A 160 28.72 8.34 0.49
N ILE A 161 27.45 8.75 0.64
CA ILE A 161 27.03 10.14 0.47
C ILE A 161 26.63 10.79 1.79
N ASP A 162 27.57 11.50 2.41
CA ASP A 162 27.24 12.43 3.50
C ASP A 162 27.05 13.85 2.96
N TRP A 163 28.09 14.40 2.33
CA TRP A 163 28.12 15.77 1.81
C TRP A 163 28.03 15.82 0.29
N VAL A 164 27.20 16.71 -0.23
CA VAL A 164 27.03 16.91 -1.67
C VAL A 164 27.19 18.36 -2.08
N TYR A 165 27.64 18.55 -3.32
CA TYR A 165 27.49 19.79 -4.06
C TYR A 165 26.28 19.69 -4.97
N VAL A 166 25.31 20.59 -4.80
CA VAL A 166 24.20 20.79 -5.73
C VAL A 166 24.53 22.03 -6.56
N ARG A 167 24.73 21.83 -7.87
CA ARG A 167 25.02 22.89 -8.83
C ARG A 167 23.77 23.29 -9.57
N TRP A 168 23.40 24.57 -9.52
CA TRP A 168 22.25 25.11 -10.22
C TRP A 168 22.65 26.25 -11.16
N PRO A 169 22.99 25.95 -12.43
CA PRO A 169 23.50 26.94 -13.37
C PRO A 169 22.54 28.11 -13.61
N GLU A 170 21.24 27.84 -13.75
CA GLU A 170 20.22 28.87 -13.99
C GLU A 170 20.12 29.92 -12.88
N ARG A 171 20.36 29.49 -11.62
CA ARG A 171 20.36 30.39 -10.46
C ARG A 171 21.73 30.99 -10.17
N ASN A 172 22.76 30.55 -10.91
CA ASN A 172 24.15 30.95 -10.68
C ASN A 172 24.64 30.65 -9.25
N LEU A 173 24.18 29.55 -8.65
CA LEU A 173 24.51 29.15 -7.27
C LEU A 173 24.99 27.70 -7.18
N ILE A 174 25.85 27.45 -6.19
CA ILE A 174 26.29 26.12 -5.77
C ILE A 174 25.96 25.98 -4.28
N TYR A 175 25.30 24.89 -3.92
CA TYR A 175 24.95 24.57 -2.53
C TYR A 175 25.82 23.40 -2.09
N ARG A 176 26.48 23.51 -0.95
CA ARG A 176 27.21 22.40 -0.34
C ARG A 176 26.56 22.07 1.00
N GLY A 177 26.08 20.85 1.17
CA GLY A 177 25.37 20.48 2.40
C GLY A 177 25.21 18.98 2.57
N LEU A 178 24.68 18.59 3.73
CA LEU A 178 24.30 17.21 4.05
C LEU A 178 22.91 16.90 3.49
N ILE A 179 22.74 15.74 2.87
CA ILE A 179 21.40 15.31 2.41
C ILE A 179 20.54 14.95 3.61
N SER A 180 19.35 15.54 3.72
CA SER A 180 18.36 15.15 4.72
C SER A 180 17.22 14.33 4.13
N LYS A 181 16.62 14.82 3.06
CA LYS A 181 15.47 14.21 2.39
C LYS A 181 15.50 14.52 0.91
N HIS A 182 14.89 13.67 0.10
CA HIS A 182 14.65 13.92 -1.31
C HIS A 182 13.31 13.31 -1.74
N SER A 183 12.80 13.74 -2.89
CA SER A 183 11.56 13.21 -3.49
C SER A 183 11.85 12.08 -4.47
N GLU A 184 10.98 11.06 -4.49
CA GLU A 184 11.04 9.91 -5.43
C GLU A 184 10.21 10.18 -6.72
N THR A 185 9.79 11.43 -6.98
CA THR A 185 8.95 11.79 -8.14
C THR A 185 9.77 11.85 -9.44
N LEU A 186 9.17 11.49 -10.58
CA LEU A 186 9.85 11.48 -11.90
C LEU A 186 10.02 12.88 -12.51
N ASP A 187 9.00 13.74 -12.42
CA ASP A 187 8.97 15.03 -13.14
C ASP A 187 9.67 16.17 -12.38
N ILE A 188 9.65 16.11 -11.04
CA ILE A 188 10.14 17.14 -10.14
C ILE A 188 11.19 16.54 -9.22
N GLN A 189 12.37 17.17 -9.21
CA GLN A 189 13.45 16.84 -8.29
C GLN A 189 13.42 17.80 -7.10
N GLU A 190 13.22 17.22 -5.92
CA GLU A 190 13.21 17.95 -4.67
C GLU A 190 14.25 17.37 -3.73
N ILE A 191 15.03 18.25 -3.10
CA ILE A 191 16.05 17.86 -2.13
C ILE A 191 16.09 18.87 -0.97
N VAL A 192 16.20 18.35 0.24
CA VAL A 192 16.41 19.12 1.47
C VAL A 192 17.83 18.87 1.94
N LEU A 193 18.60 19.96 2.06
CA LEU A 193 19.96 19.93 2.57
C LEU A 193 20.03 20.56 3.97
N LEU A 194 20.94 20.05 4.80
CA LEU A 194 21.28 20.57 6.12
C LEU A 194 22.70 21.14 6.10
N ASP A 195 22.96 22.09 7.01
CA ASP A 195 24.25 22.76 7.22
C ASP A 195 24.89 23.20 5.89
N VAL A 196 24.21 24.13 5.22
CA VAL A 196 24.43 24.44 3.81
C VAL A 196 25.27 25.69 3.64
N ASP A 197 26.42 25.54 3.00
CA ASP A 197 27.23 26.65 2.50
C ASP A 197 26.81 26.98 1.06
N ILE A 198 26.59 28.26 0.78
CA ILE A 198 26.14 28.72 -0.52
C ILE A 198 27.25 29.53 -1.18
N TYR A 199 27.57 29.16 -2.41
CA TYR A 199 28.62 29.77 -3.22
C TYR A 199 28.04 30.29 -4.54
N ASN A 200 28.70 31.29 -5.10
CA ASN A 200 28.42 31.75 -6.45
C ASN A 200 28.99 30.75 -7.49
N TYR A 201 28.20 30.44 -8.52
CA TYR A 201 28.58 29.45 -9.53
C TYR A 201 29.78 29.85 -10.38
N ARG A 202 30.00 31.16 -10.63
CA ARG A 202 31.05 31.62 -11.56
C ARG A 202 32.45 31.59 -10.97
N ASP A 203 32.59 32.09 -9.75
CA ASP A 203 33.86 32.32 -9.08
C ASP A 203 34.05 31.42 -7.86
N SER A 204 33.04 30.59 -7.52
CA SER A 204 33.02 29.76 -6.31
C SER A 204 33.20 30.59 -5.02
N ALA A 205 32.88 31.89 -5.06
CA ALA A 205 32.96 32.74 -3.89
C ALA A 205 31.86 32.37 -2.90
N PHE A 206 32.23 32.20 -1.63
CA PHE A 206 31.28 31.99 -0.55
C PHE A 206 30.37 33.20 -0.39
N LEU A 207 29.06 32.96 -0.27
CA LEU A 207 28.05 34.00 -0.12
C LEU A 207 27.55 34.05 1.33
N TYR A 208 26.96 32.95 1.79
CA TYR A 208 26.41 32.84 3.15
C TYR A 208 26.14 31.37 3.51
N HIS A 209 25.86 31.14 4.79
CA HIS A 209 25.55 29.83 5.36
C HIS A 209 24.11 29.81 5.88
N VAL A 210 23.41 28.68 5.68
CA VAL A 210 22.07 28.43 6.22
C VAL A 210 21.97 27.03 6.83
N LYS A 211 21.21 26.92 7.92
CA LYS A 211 21.01 25.63 8.61
C LYS A 211 20.29 24.59 7.75
N THR A 212 19.35 25.03 6.92
CA THR A 212 18.53 24.14 6.08
C THR A 212 18.09 24.88 4.84
N ILE A 213 18.07 24.20 3.70
CA ILE A 213 17.47 24.72 2.47
C ILE A 213 16.66 23.62 1.77
N TYR A 214 15.56 24.03 1.14
CA TYR A 214 14.76 23.20 0.26
C TYR A 214 14.95 23.68 -1.18
N LEU A 215 15.33 22.74 -2.05
CA LEU A 215 15.55 22.97 -3.47
C LEU A 215 14.51 22.15 -4.25
N CYS A 216 13.86 22.77 -5.23
CA CYS A 216 12.82 22.17 -6.05
C CYS A 216 12.94 22.66 -7.49
N GLY A 217 13.21 21.75 -8.41
CA GLY A 217 13.35 22.00 -9.84
C GLY A 217 12.77 20.86 -10.66
N LYS A 218 12.66 21.05 -11.98
CA LYS A 218 12.36 19.97 -12.91
C LYS A 218 13.53 19.01 -12.98
N ALA A 219 13.26 17.79 -13.45
CA ALA A 219 14.31 16.81 -13.69
C ALA A 219 15.41 17.37 -14.60
N GLY A 220 16.63 17.50 -14.04
CA GLY A 220 17.80 18.03 -14.76
C GLY A 220 18.13 19.51 -14.53
N ASP A 221 17.33 20.24 -13.75
CA ASP A 221 17.60 21.67 -13.44
C ASP A 221 18.90 21.87 -12.65
N PHE A 222 19.28 20.87 -11.86
CA PHE A 222 20.51 20.88 -11.07
C PHE A 222 21.23 19.54 -11.14
N THR A 223 22.55 19.59 -10.95
CA THR A 223 23.43 18.42 -10.90
C THR A 223 23.92 18.22 -9.47
N ILE A 224 24.03 16.96 -9.04
CA ILE A 224 24.54 16.59 -7.71
C ILE A 224 25.89 15.92 -7.88
N GLU A 225 26.89 16.38 -7.13
CA GLU A 225 28.23 15.82 -7.08
C GLU A 225 28.58 15.44 -5.64
N LEU A 226 29.32 14.35 -5.47
CA LEU A 226 29.87 13.97 -4.16
C LEU A 226 30.92 14.98 -3.72
N ALA A 227 30.75 15.55 -2.53
CA ALA A 227 31.82 16.28 -1.90
C ALA A 227 32.79 15.28 -1.27
N LYS A 228 34.05 15.26 -1.72
CA LYS A 228 35.08 14.59 -0.94
C LYS A 228 35.19 15.31 0.40
N GLU A 229 34.99 14.58 1.50
CA GLU A 229 35.47 15.08 2.78
C GLU A 229 36.96 15.40 2.62
N LYS A 230 37.35 16.62 3.02
CA LYS A 230 38.76 16.85 3.32
C LYS A 230 39.08 15.91 4.47
N LYS A 231 39.80 14.81 4.20
CA LYS A 231 40.59 14.15 5.24
C LYS A 231 41.33 15.27 5.97
N LYS A 232 41.15 15.38 7.28
CA LYS A 232 42.02 16.21 8.10
C LYS A 232 43.44 15.67 7.88
N GLU A 233 44.18 16.36 7.03
CA GLU A 233 45.62 16.18 6.85
C GLU A 233 46.27 16.70 8.13
N ASP A 234 46.82 15.76 8.90
CA ASP A 234 47.83 15.91 9.95
C ASP A 234 48.12 17.35 10.44
N ASP A 235 47.47 17.74 11.55
CA ASP A 235 48.14 18.59 12.54
C ASP A 235 49.19 17.71 13.24
N ASN A 236 50.31 17.50 12.55
CA ASN A 236 51.52 16.95 13.14
C ASN A 236 52.47 18.10 13.51
N PRO A 237 53.18 17.99 14.62
CA PRO A 237 54.59 18.35 14.63
C PRO A 237 55.44 17.09 14.38
#